data_AF-A0A6P0X9F3-F1
#
_entry.id   AF-A0A6P0X9F3-F1
#
_cell.length_a   1.000
_cell.length_b   1.000
_cell.length_c   1.000
_cell.angle_alpha   90.00
_cell.angle_beta   90.00
_cell.angle_gamma   90.00
#
_symmetry.space_group_name_H-M   'P 1'
#
loop_
_entity.id
_entity.type
_entity.pdbx_description
1 polymer ?
#
loop_
_entity_poly.entity_id
_entity_poly.type
_entity_poly.pdbx_seq_one_letter_code
_entity_poly.pdbx_strand_id
1 'polypeptide(L)'
;MAGNTTFRDPVTLRSDSINHTAGIFTGADDATITLLANQNITTGDIINSGRAIAITSLQGNIDTETIDTSSKIANGGNLTLQSLQGAITSGNLNSSGAIDGGNIIVEASTQITTGQINSSGTTGKGGNVFLDPSGDIQVGWINAEGGTTGGTVDITTQSFFRATDTFTAADGNQASISTIGGSNSGAITIRHGGNGEIPFEVGDATTNGTAAAITSGDFTIAPEQSFLFTHTEGNIQIISTPAPSINPI
;
A
#
# COMPACT_ATOMS: atom_id res chain seq x y z
N MET A 1 16.21 -2.06 -21.61
CA MET A 1 16.27 -1.02 -22.67
C MET A 1 16.98 0.19 -22.07
N ALA A 2 17.66 1.02 -22.87
CA ALA A 2 18.34 2.21 -22.34
C ALA A 2 17.51 3.47 -22.65
N GLY A 3 17.32 4.33 -21.65
CA GLY A 3 16.56 5.58 -21.78
C GLY A 3 15.05 5.44 -21.58
N ASN A 4 14.34 6.56 -21.69
CA ASN A 4 12.88 6.61 -21.51
C ASN A 4 12.16 5.89 -22.66
N THR A 5 11.11 5.15 -22.33
CA THR A 5 10.29 4.40 -23.28
C THR A 5 8.82 4.76 -23.11
N THR A 6 8.15 5.19 -24.19
CA THR A 6 6.72 5.50 -24.19
C THR A 6 5.92 4.46 -24.98
N PHE A 7 4.86 3.94 -24.35
CA PHE A 7 3.85 3.07 -24.97
C PHE A 7 2.58 3.88 -25.21
N ARG A 8 2.01 3.77 -26.42
CA ARG A 8 0.75 4.44 -26.78
C ARG A 8 -0.44 3.50 -26.78
N ASP A 9 -0.20 2.23 -27.06
CA ASP A 9 -1.20 1.17 -27.00
C ASP A 9 -0.89 0.23 -25.83
N PRO A 10 -1.86 -0.62 -25.40
CA PRO A 10 -1.62 -1.65 -24.40
C PRO A 10 -0.42 -2.54 -24.75
N VAL A 11 0.46 -2.74 -23.77
CA VAL A 11 1.69 -3.52 -23.92
C VAL A 11 1.82 -4.57 -22.82
N THR A 12 2.24 -5.77 -23.21
CA THR A 12 2.76 -6.77 -22.28
C THR A 12 4.22 -7.05 -22.60
N LEU A 13 5.11 -6.60 -21.74
CA LEU A 13 6.54 -6.90 -21.80
C LEU A 13 6.76 -8.25 -21.14
N ARG A 14 7.04 -9.28 -21.95
CA ARG A 14 7.33 -10.64 -21.48
C ARG A 14 8.80 -10.97 -21.69
N SER A 15 9.48 -11.40 -20.63
CA SER A 15 10.89 -11.77 -20.68
C SER A 15 11.21 -12.82 -19.61
N ASP A 16 12.41 -13.40 -19.64
CA ASP A 16 12.90 -14.17 -18.50
C ASP A 16 13.21 -13.22 -17.32
N SER A 17 13.95 -12.14 -17.55
CA SER A 17 14.10 -11.00 -16.61
C SER A 17 13.81 -9.67 -17.31
N ILE A 18 13.29 -8.68 -16.59
CA ILE A 18 13.11 -7.32 -17.11
C ILE A 18 14.07 -6.40 -16.36
N ASN A 19 14.94 -5.70 -17.08
CA ASN A 19 15.85 -4.70 -16.51
C ASN A 19 15.75 -3.38 -17.30
N HIS A 20 15.17 -2.37 -16.65
CA HIS A 20 14.95 -1.03 -17.18
C HIS A 20 15.29 0.05 -16.13
N THR A 21 16.52 0.05 -15.66
CA THR A 21 17.00 0.95 -14.58
C THR A 21 17.46 2.33 -15.05
N ALA A 22 17.70 2.50 -16.36
CA ALA A 22 18.29 3.73 -16.91
C ALA A 22 17.26 4.71 -17.52
N GLY A 23 15.98 4.58 -17.18
CA GLY A 23 14.93 5.45 -17.72
C GLY A 23 13.53 5.09 -17.24
N ILE A 24 12.56 5.87 -17.71
CA ILE A 24 11.17 5.79 -17.29
C ILE A 24 10.34 5.00 -18.31
N PHE A 25 9.47 4.11 -17.84
CA PHE A 25 8.38 3.58 -18.66
C PHE A 25 7.18 4.53 -18.58
N THR A 26 6.67 4.99 -19.72
CA THR A 26 5.55 5.94 -19.78
C THR A 26 4.42 5.39 -20.63
N GLY A 27 3.19 5.40 -20.13
CA GLY A 27 1.99 5.13 -20.92
C GLY A 27 1.32 6.41 -21.40
N ALA A 28 0.83 6.40 -22.63
CA ALA A 28 0.07 7.48 -23.27
C ALA A 28 -1.18 6.89 -23.95
N ASP A 29 -2.11 7.76 -24.37
CA ASP A 29 -3.37 7.36 -25.02
C ASP A 29 -4.15 6.31 -24.20
N ASP A 30 -4.35 5.09 -24.72
CA ASP A 30 -5.07 4.00 -24.06
C ASP A 30 -4.14 2.91 -23.47
N ALA A 31 -2.84 3.20 -23.36
CA ALA A 31 -1.85 2.25 -22.88
C ALA A 31 -2.17 1.66 -21.50
N THR A 32 -2.17 0.33 -21.44
CA THR A 32 -2.00 -0.43 -20.20
C THR A 32 -0.59 -1.02 -20.20
N ILE A 33 0.16 -0.87 -19.11
CA ILE A 33 1.53 -1.42 -19.01
C ILE A 33 1.48 -2.68 -18.16
N THR A 34 1.78 -3.82 -18.78
CA THR A 34 1.95 -5.10 -18.09
C THR A 34 3.38 -5.59 -18.22
N LEU A 35 4.04 -5.83 -17.08
CA LEU A 35 5.36 -6.45 -17.02
C LEU A 35 5.21 -7.88 -16.49
N LEU A 36 5.69 -8.86 -17.25
CA LEU A 36 5.64 -10.26 -16.86
C LEU A 36 7.02 -10.90 -17.06
N ALA A 37 7.66 -11.27 -15.96
CA ALA A 37 8.95 -11.94 -16.00
C ALA A 37 8.93 -13.26 -15.23
N ASN A 38 9.72 -14.21 -15.70
CA ASN A 38 9.93 -15.45 -14.97
C ASN A 38 10.78 -15.21 -13.71
N GLN A 39 11.86 -14.45 -13.84
CA GLN A 39 12.79 -14.04 -12.79
C GLN A 39 12.53 -12.57 -12.40
N ASN A 40 13.58 -11.83 -12.04
CA ASN A 40 13.46 -10.48 -11.49
C ASN A 40 12.91 -9.46 -12.50
N ILE A 41 12.17 -8.50 -11.96
CA ILE A 41 11.81 -7.25 -12.63
C ILE A 41 12.48 -6.12 -11.88
N THR A 42 13.40 -5.41 -12.54
CA THR A 42 14.05 -4.21 -12.00
C THR A 42 13.82 -3.04 -12.93
N THR A 43 13.16 -1.98 -12.47
CA THR A 43 12.88 -0.78 -13.28
C THR A 43 13.17 0.50 -12.51
N GLY A 44 13.45 1.59 -13.23
CA GLY A 44 13.27 2.93 -12.69
C GLY A 44 11.77 3.26 -12.56
N ASP A 45 11.45 4.55 -12.65
CA ASP A 45 10.07 5.01 -12.57
C ASP A 45 9.16 4.43 -13.67
N ILE A 46 7.89 4.20 -13.32
CA ILE A 46 6.82 3.81 -14.26
C ILE A 46 5.65 4.76 -14.08
N ILE A 47 5.27 5.45 -15.15
CA ILE A 47 4.20 6.46 -15.15
C ILE A 47 3.12 6.04 -16.14
N ASN A 48 1.91 5.79 -15.67
CA ASN A 48 0.75 5.53 -16.52
C ASN A 48 -0.49 6.27 -16.02
N SER A 49 -0.46 7.60 -16.08
CA SER A 49 -1.47 8.46 -15.45
C SER A 49 -2.92 8.07 -15.82
N GLY A 50 -3.73 7.79 -14.80
CA GLY A 50 -5.14 7.40 -14.91
C GLY A 50 -5.39 6.01 -15.52
N ARG A 51 -4.34 5.21 -15.73
CA ARG A 51 -4.40 3.92 -16.41
C ARG A 51 -3.64 2.86 -15.61
N ALA A 52 -4.02 1.61 -15.78
CA ALA A 52 -3.53 0.55 -14.92
C ALA A 52 -2.06 0.17 -15.22
N ILE A 53 -1.38 -0.29 -14.18
CA ILE A 53 -0.08 -0.95 -14.25
C ILE A 53 -0.19 -2.30 -13.53
N ALA A 54 0.29 -3.36 -14.18
CA ALA A 54 0.38 -4.69 -13.58
C ALA A 54 1.80 -5.24 -13.75
N ILE A 55 2.42 -5.70 -12.66
CA ILE A 55 3.78 -6.24 -12.65
C ILE A 55 3.75 -7.59 -11.95
N THR A 56 4.20 -8.62 -12.65
CA THR A 56 4.25 -9.99 -12.12
C THR A 56 5.63 -10.60 -12.34
N SER A 57 6.30 -10.98 -11.25
CA SER A 57 7.46 -11.86 -11.26
C SER A 57 7.07 -13.24 -10.74
N LEU A 58 7.33 -14.28 -11.52
CA LEU A 58 6.92 -15.65 -11.20
C LEU A 58 7.83 -16.32 -10.16
N GLN A 59 9.14 -16.05 -10.22
CA GLN A 59 10.15 -16.70 -9.38
C GLN A 59 11.12 -15.71 -8.73
N GLY A 60 11.06 -14.43 -9.08
CA GLY A 60 12.03 -13.42 -8.66
C GLY A 60 11.41 -12.27 -7.88
N ASN A 61 12.24 -11.27 -7.62
CA ASN A 61 11.85 -10.04 -6.95
C ASN A 61 11.28 -9.01 -7.94
N ILE A 62 10.51 -8.08 -7.41
CA ILE A 62 10.18 -6.82 -8.09
C ILE A 62 10.93 -5.70 -7.34
N ASP A 63 11.73 -4.94 -8.07
CA ASP A 63 12.48 -3.78 -7.57
C ASP A 63 12.22 -2.59 -8.48
N THR A 64 11.48 -1.60 -8.00
CA THR A 64 11.08 -0.42 -8.78
C THR A 64 11.42 0.87 -8.05
N GLU A 65 11.60 1.95 -8.80
CA GLU A 65 11.52 3.30 -8.22
C GLU A 65 10.04 3.69 -7.99
N THR A 66 9.60 4.87 -8.38
CA THR A 66 8.21 5.31 -8.20
C THR A 66 7.30 4.70 -9.26
N ILE A 67 6.12 4.27 -8.85
CA ILE A 67 5.05 3.88 -9.78
C ILE A 67 3.88 4.83 -9.61
N ASP A 68 3.53 5.54 -10.69
CA ASP A 68 2.52 6.59 -10.71
C ASP A 68 1.43 6.30 -11.76
N THR A 69 0.27 5.84 -11.29
CA THR A 69 -0.96 5.69 -12.06
C THR A 69 -1.96 6.80 -11.75
N SER A 70 -1.57 7.84 -11.02
CA SER A 70 -2.48 8.89 -10.58
C SER A 70 -3.06 9.73 -11.71
N SER A 71 -4.20 10.36 -11.46
CA SER A 71 -4.85 11.26 -12.41
C SER A 71 -5.32 12.54 -11.76
N LYS A 72 -4.90 13.68 -12.32
CA LYS A 72 -5.34 15.02 -11.89
C LYS A 72 -6.69 15.45 -12.43
N ILE A 73 -7.28 14.67 -13.34
CA ILE A 73 -8.52 15.05 -14.07
C ILE A 73 -9.57 13.95 -14.09
N ALA A 74 -9.23 12.73 -13.68
CA ALA A 74 -10.09 11.56 -13.73
C ALA A 74 -9.78 10.63 -12.55
N ASN A 75 -10.20 9.37 -12.66
CA ASN A 75 -9.85 8.33 -11.70
C ASN A 75 -8.35 8.00 -11.76
N GLY A 76 -7.77 7.61 -10.63
CA GLY A 76 -6.48 6.94 -10.62
C GLY A 76 -6.56 5.56 -11.27
N GLY A 77 -5.49 5.12 -11.93
CA GLY A 77 -5.43 3.79 -12.53
C GLY A 77 -5.00 2.74 -11.51
N ASN A 78 -5.61 1.55 -11.52
CA ASN A 78 -5.22 0.49 -10.57
C ASN A 78 -3.76 0.07 -10.72
N LEU A 79 -3.14 -0.28 -9.59
CA LEU A 79 -1.77 -0.76 -9.51
C LEU A 79 -1.73 -2.14 -8.86
N THR A 80 -1.09 -3.10 -9.53
CA THR A 80 -0.93 -4.46 -9.01
C THR A 80 0.52 -4.91 -9.15
N LEU A 81 1.15 -5.28 -8.03
CA LEU A 81 2.49 -5.86 -7.97
C LEU A 81 2.40 -7.26 -7.35
N GLN A 82 2.92 -8.27 -8.05
CA GLN A 82 2.89 -9.66 -7.60
C GLN A 82 4.25 -10.32 -7.77
N SER A 83 4.91 -10.66 -6.67
CA SER A 83 6.12 -11.49 -6.66
C SER A 83 5.81 -12.83 -6.01
N LEU A 84 5.61 -13.86 -6.82
CA LEU A 84 5.05 -15.13 -6.34
C LEU A 84 6.02 -15.96 -5.48
N GLN A 85 7.33 -15.67 -5.57
CA GLN A 85 8.38 -16.38 -4.81
C GLN A 85 9.45 -15.45 -4.22
N GLY A 86 9.30 -14.13 -4.41
CA GLY A 86 10.31 -13.16 -4.03
C GLY A 86 9.78 -12.05 -3.13
N ALA A 87 10.56 -10.98 -3.06
CA ALA A 87 10.25 -9.73 -2.37
C ALA A 87 9.75 -8.67 -3.35
N ILE A 88 9.04 -7.68 -2.82
CA ILE A 88 8.73 -6.44 -3.54
C ILE A 88 9.40 -5.28 -2.81
N THR A 89 10.25 -4.56 -3.53
CA THR A 89 10.80 -3.27 -3.12
C THR A 89 10.38 -2.21 -4.12
N SER A 90 9.84 -1.09 -3.64
CA SER A 90 9.43 0.02 -4.49
C SER A 90 9.74 1.37 -3.83
N GLY A 91 9.85 2.41 -4.66
CA GLY A 91 9.64 3.79 -4.21
C GLY A 91 8.17 4.05 -3.85
N ASN A 92 7.66 5.23 -4.19
CA ASN A 92 6.26 5.58 -3.91
C ASN A 92 5.32 4.84 -4.87
N LEU A 93 4.15 4.44 -4.35
CA LEU A 93 3.04 3.89 -5.11
C LEU A 93 1.90 4.90 -5.11
N ASN A 94 1.65 5.55 -6.24
CA ASN A 94 0.65 6.60 -6.36
C ASN A 94 -0.43 6.24 -7.38
N SER A 95 -1.63 5.96 -6.87
CA SER A 95 -2.84 5.65 -7.62
C SER A 95 -3.97 6.64 -7.31
N SER A 96 -3.64 7.85 -6.83
CA SER A 96 -4.63 8.86 -6.48
C SER A 96 -5.42 9.38 -7.69
N GLY A 97 -6.65 9.87 -7.46
CA GLY A 97 -7.50 10.43 -8.50
C GLY A 97 -8.19 11.72 -8.11
N ALA A 98 -8.48 12.57 -9.10
CA ALA A 98 -9.31 13.76 -8.93
C ALA A 98 -10.78 13.40 -8.65
N ILE A 99 -11.22 12.24 -9.14
CA ILE A 99 -12.55 11.68 -8.85
C ILE A 99 -12.36 10.51 -7.88
N ASP A 100 -12.20 9.29 -8.37
CA ASP A 100 -11.92 8.12 -7.54
C ASP A 100 -10.42 7.79 -7.53
N GLY A 101 -9.90 7.34 -6.40
CA GLY A 101 -8.61 6.68 -6.34
C GLY A 101 -8.64 5.29 -6.95
N GLY A 102 -7.54 4.88 -7.57
CA GLY A 102 -7.36 3.49 -8.03
C GLY A 102 -6.86 2.60 -6.89
N ASN A 103 -7.16 1.30 -6.97
CA ASN A 103 -6.74 0.32 -5.98
C ASN A 103 -5.24 0.02 -6.12
N ILE A 104 -4.58 -0.26 -5.00
CA ILE A 104 -3.18 -0.71 -4.93
C ILE A 104 -3.15 -2.09 -4.27
N ILE A 105 -2.64 -3.08 -5.01
CA ILE A 105 -2.50 -4.46 -4.55
C ILE A 105 -1.00 -4.82 -4.62
N VAL A 106 -0.42 -5.23 -3.50
CA VAL A 106 0.97 -5.66 -3.41
C VAL A 106 1.02 -7.00 -2.70
N GLU A 107 1.34 -8.05 -3.45
CA GLU A 107 1.45 -9.42 -2.96
C GLU A 107 2.87 -9.92 -3.20
N ALA A 108 3.58 -10.26 -2.13
CA ALA A 108 4.93 -10.80 -2.24
C ALA A 108 5.01 -12.11 -1.48
N SER A 109 5.86 -13.03 -1.89
CA SER A 109 6.06 -14.25 -1.11
C SER A 109 6.75 -13.94 0.22
N THR A 110 7.73 -13.03 0.22
CA THR A 110 8.67 -12.86 1.34
C THR A 110 8.50 -11.56 2.10
N GLN A 111 8.74 -10.40 1.50
CA GLN A 111 8.63 -9.10 2.16
C GLN A 111 8.09 -8.03 1.22
N ILE A 112 7.54 -6.97 1.79
CA ILE A 112 7.16 -5.75 1.08
C ILE A 112 7.92 -4.57 1.70
N THR A 113 8.57 -3.78 0.87
CA THR A 113 9.17 -2.50 1.27
C THR A 113 8.80 -1.45 0.25
N THR A 114 8.02 -0.45 0.65
CA THR A 114 7.62 0.65 -0.24
C THR A 114 7.86 1.99 0.42
N GLY A 115 7.90 3.05 -0.39
CA GLY A 115 7.72 4.41 0.10
C GLY A 115 6.27 4.67 0.52
N GLN A 116 5.77 5.83 0.11
CA GLN A 116 4.40 6.27 0.38
C GLN A 116 3.41 5.53 -0.52
N ILE A 117 2.28 5.14 0.03
CA ILE A 117 1.16 4.53 -0.71
C ILE A 117 0.00 5.51 -0.71
N ASN A 118 -0.41 5.98 -1.89
CA ASN A 118 -1.50 6.94 -2.03
C ASN A 118 -2.52 6.42 -3.05
N SER A 119 -3.67 5.97 -2.56
CA SER A 119 -4.84 5.56 -3.35
C SER A 119 -6.00 6.55 -3.17
N SER A 120 -5.76 7.79 -2.74
CA SER A 120 -6.86 8.71 -2.39
C SER A 120 -7.70 9.15 -3.59
N GLY A 121 -8.99 9.44 -3.34
CA GLY A 121 -9.91 10.04 -4.30
C GLY A 121 -10.38 11.41 -3.83
N THR A 122 -10.14 12.45 -4.62
CA THR A 122 -10.37 13.84 -4.17
C THR A 122 -11.85 14.16 -3.99
N THR A 123 -12.69 13.83 -4.99
CA THR A 123 -14.14 14.13 -4.95
C THR A 123 -15.01 12.88 -4.86
N GLY A 124 -14.47 11.73 -5.22
CA GLY A 124 -15.13 10.43 -5.21
C GLY A 124 -14.66 9.54 -4.07
N LYS A 125 -14.44 8.26 -4.34
CA LYS A 125 -14.02 7.27 -3.35
C LYS A 125 -12.50 7.14 -3.29
N GLY A 126 -11.96 6.85 -2.12
CA GLY A 126 -10.61 6.32 -2.00
C GLY A 126 -10.53 4.92 -2.60
N GLY A 127 -9.39 4.59 -3.21
CA GLY A 127 -9.06 3.24 -3.66
C GLY A 127 -8.59 2.38 -2.48
N ASN A 128 -8.82 1.07 -2.58
CA ASN A 128 -8.39 0.12 -1.57
C ASN A 128 -6.88 -0.15 -1.64
N VAL A 129 -6.28 -0.48 -0.50
CA VAL A 129 -4.89 -0.93 -0.39
C VAL A 129 -4.87 -2.32 0.22
N PHE A 130 -4.22 -3.27 -0.47
CA PHE A 130 -4.02 -4.64 -0.01
C PHE A 130 -2.54 -4.99 -0.02
N LEU A 131 -2.00 -5.40 1.15
CA LEU A 131 -0.61 -5.80 1.33
C LEU A 131 -0.55 -7.19 1.97
N ASP A 132 0.09 -8.16 1.30
CA ASP A 132 0.17 -9.54 1.79
C ASP A 132 1.51 -10.23 1.45
N PRO A 133 2.49 -10.17 2.37
CA PRO A 133 3.64 -11.06 2.38
C PRO A 133 3.69 -11.98 3.59
N SER A 134 4.48 -13.04 3.51
CA SER A 134 4.72 -13.90 4.68
C SER A 134 5.59 -13.23 5.75
N GLY A 135 6.58 -12.43 5.36
CA GLY A 135 7.50 -11.69 6.22
C GLY A 135 7.15 -10.22 6.36
N ASP A 136 8.13 -9.39 6.71
CA ASP A 136 7.91 -7.99 7.09
C ASP A 136 7.26 -7.13 5.99
N ILE A 137 6.47 -6.17 6.45
CA ILE A 137 5.98 -5.04 5.65
C ILE A 137 6.56 -3.76 6.22
N GLN A 138 7.19 -2.96 5.36
CA GLN A 138 7.55 -1.59 5.66
C GLN A 138 6.99 -0.64 4.60
N VAL A 139 6.29 0.40 5.04
CA VAL A 139 5.78 1.48 4.19
C VAL A 139 6.13 2.83 4.82
N GLY A 140 6.13 3.90 4.03
CA GLY A 140 6.18 5.26 4.58
C GLY A 140 4.87 5.57 5.33
N TRP A 141 3.80 5.76 4.57
CA TRP A 141 2.43 5.92 5.08
C TRP A 141 1.43 5.43 4.04
N ILE A 142 0.16 5.26 4.43
CA ILE A 142 -0.93 4.85 3.55
C ILE A 142 -2.06 5.89 3.59
N ASN A 143 -2.34 6.51 2.45
CA ASN A 143 -3.51 7.38 2.27
C ASN A 143 -4.50 6.71 1.31
N ALA A 144 -5.61 6.23 1.86
CA ALA A 144 -6.76 5.70 1.12
C ALA A 144 -8.01 6.56 1.37
N GLU A 145 -7.85 7.86 1.63
CA GLU A 145 -8.95 8.79 1.87
C GLU A 145 -9.82 9.00 0.62
N GLY A 146 -11.09 9.36 0.83
CA GLY A 146 -12.03 9.67 -0.23
C GLY A 146 -12.89 10.89 0.06
N GLY A 147 -13.15 11.72 -0.94
CA GLY A 147 -14.08 12.84 -0.83
C GLY A 147 -15.51 12.42 -0.43
N THR A 148 -15.92 11.19 -0.74
CA THR A 148 -17.23 10.62 -0.35
C THR A 148 -17.09 9.39 0.55
N THR A 149 -16.27 8.42 0.17
CA THR A 149 -16.07 7.19 0.95
C THR A 149 -14.60 6.83 0.96
N GLY A 150 -14.04 6.58 2.14
CA GLY A 150 -12.67 6.09 2.25
C GLY A 150 -12.52 4.70 1.64
N GLY A 151 -11.35 4.43 1.07
CA GLY A 151 -10.93 3.10 0.67
C GLY A 151 -10.66 2.22 1.89
N THR A 152 -10.65 0.90 1.69
CA THR A 152 -10.27 -0.06 2.72
C THR A 152 -8.76 -0.30 2.69
N VAL A 153 -8.14 -0.38 3.86
CA VAL A 153 -6.75 -0.81 4.02
C VAL A 153 -6.75 -2.18 4.70
N ASP A 154 -6.29 -3.20 3.98
CA ASP A 154 -6.15 -4.57 4.48
C ASP A 154 -4.69 -5.01 4.36
N ILE A 155 -4.09 -5.27 5.52
CA ILE A 155 -2.67 -5.60 5.67
C ILE A 155 -2.59 -6.95 6.38
N THR A 156 -1.80 -7.86 5.81
CA THR A 156 -1.54 -9.17 6.41
C THR A 156 -0.06 -9.49 6.33
N THR A 157 0.55 -9.80 7.47
CA THR A 157 1.91 -10.32 7.58
C THR A 157 2.00 -11.31 8.75
N GLN A 158 2.83 -12.35 8.62
CA GLN A 158 3.13 -13.24 9.75
C GLN A 158 4.26 -12.71 10.64
N SER A 159 4.94 -11.65 10.19
CA SER A 159 6.03 -10.97 10.88
C SER A 159 5.61 -9.56 11.32
N PHE A 160 6.40 -8.51 11.13
CA PHE A 160 6.05 -7.18 11.61
C PHE A 160 5.56 -6.24 10.51
N PHE A 161 4.67 -5.33 10.90
CA PHE A 161 4.25 -4.20 10.06
C PHE A 161 4.85 -2.91 10.61
N ARG A 162 5.45 -2.09 9.75
CA ARG A 162 5.96 -0.75 10.09
C ARG A 162 5.47 0.29 9.09
N ALA A 163 4.73 1.29 9.55
CA ALA A 163 4.50 2.55 8.82
C ALA A 163 5.39 3.64 9.42
N THR A 164 6.51 3.95 8.77
CA THR A 164 7.62 4.69 9.38
C THR A 164 7.52 6.21 9.25
N ASP A 165 6.66 6.69 8.36
CA ASP A 165 6.43 8.10 8.10
C ASP A 165 4.99 8.50 8.44
N THR A 166 4.70 9.78 8.20
CA THR A 166 3.42 10.40 8.51
C THR A 166 2.99 11.38 7.42
N PHE A 167 1.70 11.69 7.36
CA PHE A 167 1.13 12.78 6.59
C PHE A 167 0.03 13.48 7.39
N THR A 168 -0.42 14.64 6.93
CA THR A 168 -1.61 15.30 7.48
C THR A 168 -2.85 14.72 6.81
N ALA A 169 -3.67 14.02 7.58
CA ALA A 169 -4.94 13.43 7.15
C ALA A 169 -6.01 14.51 6.90
N ALA A 170 -7.12 14.13 6.26
CA ALA A 170 -8.20 15.04 5.88
C ALA A 170 -8.87 15.77 7.06
N ASP A 171 -8.76 15.23 8.28
CA ASP A 171 -9.23 15.85 9.52
C ASP A 171 -8.22 16.85 10.15
N GLY A 172 -7.04 16.99 9.54
CA GLY A 172 -5.95 17.86 10.00
C GLY A 172 -4.97 17.20 10.99
N ASN A 173 -5.20 15.95 11.39
CA ASN A 173 -4.31 15.23 12.31
C ASN A 173 -3.14 14.59 11.56
N GLN A 174 -2.03 14.36 12.27
CA GLN A 174 -0.90 13.60 11.73
C GLN A 174 -1.21 12.11 11.83
N ALA A 175 -1.16 11.41 10.70
CA ALA A 175 -1.48 9.98 10.60
C ALA A 175 -0.40 9.23 9.80
N SER A 176 -0.27 7.93 10.07
CA SER A 176 0.49 7.00 9.23
C SER A 176 -0.43 6.20 8.31
N ILE A 177 -1.70 6.02 8.69
CA ILE A 177 -2.72 5.36 7.87
C ILE A 177 -4.02 6.16 8.00
N SER A 178 -4.61 6.55 6.87
CA SER A 178 -5.95 7.18 6.84
C SER A 178 -6.86 6.57 5.79
N THR A 179 -8.12 6.34 6.19
CA THR A 179 -9.24 5.91 5.35
C THR A 179 -10.45 6.83 5.53
N ILE A 180 -10.21 8.11 5.84
CA ILE A 180 -11.28 9.11 6.03
C ILE A 180 -12.11 9.21 4.75
N GLY A 181 -13.43 9.17 4.91
CA GLY A 181 -14.38 9.48 3.84
C GLY A 181 -15.29 10.64 4.23
N GLY A 182 -15.67 11.48 3.27
CA GLY A 182 -16.57 12.60 3.55
C GLY A 182 -17.99 12.20 4.01
N SER A 183 -18.45 10.99 3.68
CA SER A 183 -19.76 10.46 4.09
C SER A 183 -19.69 9.10 4.78
N ASN A 184 -18.71 8.25 4.42
CA ASN A 184 -18.49 6.95 5.07
C ASN A 184 -16.99 6.68 5.15
N SER A 185 -16.51 6.27 6.31
CA SER A 185 -15.12 5.84 6.48
C SER A 185 -14.86 4.45 5.88
N GLY A 186 -13.62 4.22 5.43
CA GLY A 186 -13.16 2.89 5.04
C GLY A 186 -12.58 2.13 6.24
N ALA A 187 -12.66 0.80 6.23
CA ALA A 187 -12.09 -0.01 7.30
C ALA A 187 -10.56 -0.11 7.21
N ILE A 188 -9.91 -0.26 8.36
CA ILE A 188 -8.46 -0.51 8.46
C ILE A 188 -8.28 -1.82 9.22
N THR A 189 -7.67 -2.81 8.60
CA THR A 189 -7.34 -4.09 9.25
C THR A 189 -5.85 -4.38 9.09
N ILE A 190 -5.17 -4.59 10.21
CA ILE A 190 -3.76 -4.93 10.26
C ILE A 190 -3.61 -6.26 10.98
N ARG A 191 -3.31 -7.33 10.25
CA ARG A 191 -2.92 -8.63 10.80
C ARG A 191 -1.41 -8.68 10.83
N HIS A 192 -0.84 -8.76 12.01
CA HIS A 192 0.61 -8.80 12.22
C HIS A 192 0.99 -9.94 13.15
N GLY A 193 2.28 -10.27 13.15
CA GLY A 193 2.91 -11.21 14.07
C GLY A 193 3.06 -10.62 15.47
N GLY A 194 4.18 -10.89 16.13
CA GLY A 194 4.41 -10.49 17.52
C GLY A 194 3.71 -11.36 18.56
N ASN A 195 2.60 -12.00 18.20
CA ASN A 195 2.00 -13.15 18.90
C ASN A 195 1.81 -12.98 20.42
N GLY A 196 1.45 -11.77 20.89
CA GLY A 196 1.31 -11.50 22.33
C GLY A 196 2.61 -11.21 23.07
N GLU A 197 3.77 -11.22 22.40
CA GLU A 197 5.09 -10.99 22.97
C GLU A 197 5.69 -9.65 22.53
N ILE A 198 5.55 -9.31 21.24
CA ILE A 198 5.95 -8.01 20.67
C ILE A 198 4.69 -7.21 20.39
N PRO A 199 4.49 -6.06 21.06
CA PRO A 199 3.29 -5.24 20.85
C PRO A 199 3.29 -4.59 19.47
N PHE A 200 2.09 -4.17 19.06
CA PHE A 200 1.93 -3.15 18.03
C PHE A 200 1.92 -1.78 18.70
N GLU A 201 2.88 -0.93 18.35
CA GLU A 201 3.04 0.41 18.91
C GLU A 201 2.49 1.48 17.95
N VAL A 202 1.60 2.33 18.45
CA VAL A 202 1.12 3.51 17.72
C VAL A 202 1.83 4.73 18.30
N GLY A 203 2.68 5.35 17.50
CA GLY A 203 3.63 6.40 17.91
C GLY A 203 5.10 5.98 17.82
N ASP A 204 5.38 4.68 17.66
CA ASP A 204 6.73 4.13 17.49
C ASP A 204 6.73 3.00 16.45
N ALA A 205 7.20 3.28 15.24
CA ALA A 205 7.31 2.30 14.18
C ALA A 205 8.68 1.58 14.14
N THR A 206 9.52 1.64 15.19
CA THR A 206 10.87 1.07 15.14
C THR A 206 10.87 -0.46 14.94
N THR A 207 9.94 -1.16 15.59
CA THR A 207 9.88 -2.63 15.59
C THR A 207 8.62 -3.16 14.91
N ASN A 208 7.45 -2.79 15.42
CA ASN A 208 6.15 -3.23 14.93
C ASN A 208 5.10 -2.18 15.31
N GLY A 209 4.57 -1.44 14.34
CA GLY A 209 3.77 -0.27 14.65
C GLY A 209 3.65 0.79 13.57
N THR A 210 3.13 1.95 13.95
CA THR A 210 3.02 3.15 13.12
C THR A 210 3.67 4.35 13.80
N ALA A 211 4.23 5.27 13.02
CA ALA A 211 4.88 6.47 13.54
C ALA A 211 3.88 7.51 14.10
N ALA A 212 2.65 7.52 13.59
CA ALA A 212 1.56 8.37 14.06
C ALA A 212 0.22 7.61 14.05
N ALA A 213 -0.88 8.36 14.17
CA ALA A 213 -2.22 7.81 14.32
C ALA A 213 -2.65 6.90 13.16
N ILE A 214 -3.56 5.98 13.47
CA ILE A 214 -4.33 5.20 12.51
C ILE A 214 -5.77 5.72 12.60
N THR A 215 -6.30 6.28 11.51
CA THR A 215 -7.61 6.95 11.54
C THR A 215 -8.48 6.56 10.36
N SER A 216 -9.76 6.33 10.65
CA SER A 216 -10.81 6.26 9.64
C SER A 216 -11.67 7.54 9.63
N GLY A 217 -11.35 8.51 10.49
CA GLY A 217 -12.11 9.74 10.74
C GLY A 217 -13.20 9.57 11.78
N ASP A 218 -13.97 8.47 11.68
CA ASP A 218 -14.98 8.12 12.68
C ASP A 218 -14.34 7.51 13.94
N PHE A 219 -13.23 6.80 13.76
CA PHE A 219 -12.45 6.15 14.82
C PHE A 219 -10.97 6.50 14.66
N THR A 220 -10.23 6.58 15.77
CA THR A 220 -8.82 7.00 15.74
C THR A 220 -8.06 6.37 16.89
N ILE A 221 -7.09 5.54 16.53
CA ILE A 221 -6.09 5.03 17.45
C ILE A 221 -4.94 6.05 17.45
N ALA A 222 -4.92 6.93 18.45
CA ALA A 222 -3.94 8.02 18.57
C ALA A 222 -2.68 7.57 19.33
N PRO A 223 -1.49 8.10 19.00
CA PRO A 223 -0.29 7.86 19.79
C PRO A 223 -0.36 8.55 21.16
N GLU A 224 0.31 8.06 22.21
CA GLU A 224 1.09 6.81 22.28
C GLU A 224 0.23 5.66 22.83
N GLN A 225 0.15 4.54 22.11
CA GLN A 225 -0.60 3.35 22.51
C GLN A 225 0.15 2.06 22.15
N SER A 226 0.04 1.03 23.00
CA SER A 226 0.72 -0.25 22.86
C SER A 226 -0.28 -1.41 22.96
N PHE A 227 -0.27 -2.32 21.99
CA PHE A 227 -1.20 -3.45 21.92
C PHE A 227 -0.46 -4.79 21.79
N LEU A 228 -0.37 -5.56 22.87
CA LEU A 228 0.15 -6.95 22.83
C LEU A 228 -0.83 -7.91 22.14
N PHE A 229 -2.14 -7.68 22.30
CA PHE A 229 -3.19 -8.56 21.83
C PHE A 229 -4.07 -7.86 20.80
N THR A 230 -4.96 -8.62 20.17
CA THR A 230 -5.95 -8.06 19.25
C THR A 230 -6.73 -6.91 19.89
N HIS A 231 -6.77 -5.79 19.18
CA HIS A 231 -7.51 -4.58 19.53
C HIS A 231 -8.49 -4.22 18.40
N THR A 232 -9.65 -3.71 18.77
CA THR A 232 -10.66 -3.24 17.81
C THR A 232 -11.26 -1.95 18.34
N GLU A 233 -11.19 -0.91 17.52
CA GLU A 233 -11.83 0.39 17.73
C GLU A 233 -12.69 0.72 16.51
N GLY A 234 -14.00 0.50 16.64
CA GLY A 234 -14.92 0.68 15.52
C GLY A 234 -14.56 -0.19 14.31
N ASN A 235 -14.23 0.44 13.19
CA ASN A 235 -13.81 -0.21 11.94
C ASN A 235 -12.28 -0.30 11.78
N ILE A 236 -11.51 -0.02 12.84
CA ILE A 236 -10.06 -0.20 12.89
C ILE A 236 -9.76 -1.45 13.72
N GLN A 237 -8.98 -2.38 13.15
CA GLN A 237 -8.60 -3.63 13.79
C GLN A 237 -7.09 -3.85 13.70
N ILE A 238 -6.46 -4.03 14.86
CA ILE A 238 -5.08 -4.48 15.00
C ILE A 238 -5.16 -5.92 15.52
N ILE A 239 -4.83 -6.90 14.69
CA ILE A 239 -5.09 -8.32 14.93
C ILE A 239 -3.77 -9.05 15.18
N SER A 240 -3.68 -9.68 16.36
CA SER A 240 -2.64 -10.60 16.78
C SER A 240 -3.31 -11.81 17.47
N THR A 241 -2.82 -12.25 18.63
CA THR A 241 -3.50 -13.26 19.46
C THR A 241 -4.58 -12.65 20.38
N PRO A 242 -5.66 -13.38 20.71
CA PRO A 242 -6.63 -12.94 21.73
C PRO A 242 -5.97 -12.76 23.10
N ALA A 243 -6.46 -11.81 23.90
CA ALA A 243 -6.03 -11.65 25.28
C ALA A 243 -6.37 -12.91 26.11
N PRO A 244 -5.52 -13.30 27.09
CA PRO A 244 -5.81 -14.42 27.98
C PRO A 244 -7.13 -14.21 28.73
N SER A 245 -7.95 -15.26 28.84
CA SER A 245 -9.17 -15.20 29.66
C SER A 245 -8.78 -15.02 31.13
N ILE A 246 -9.27 -13.95 31.76
CA ILE A 246 -9.14 -13.77 33.21
C ILE A 246 -10.19 -14.67 33.87
N ASN A 247 -9.76 -15.77 34.49
CA ASN A 247 -10.66 -16.56 35.33
C ASN A 247 -10.90 -15.77 36.64
N PRO A 248 -12.15 -15.44 36.99
CA PRO A 248 -12.44 -14.83 38.29
C PRO A 248 -12.05 -15.80 39.41
N ILE A 249 -11.33 -15.29 40.42
CA ILE A 249 -10.97 -15.99 41.66
C ILE A 249 -12.20 -16.11 42.56
#